data_AF-A0A3D4NPH9-F1
#
_entry.id   AF-A0A3D4NPH9-F1
#
_cell.length_a   1.000
_cell.length_b   1.000
_cell.length_c   1.000
_cell.angle_alpha   90.00
_cell.angle_beta   90.00
_cell.angle_gamma   90.00
#
_symmetry.space_group_name_H-M   'P 1'
#
loop_
_entity.id
_entity.type
_entity.pdbx_description
1 polymer ?
#
loop_
_entity_poly.entity_id
_entity_poly.type
_entity_poly.pdbx_seq_one_letter_code
_entity_poly.pdbx_strand_id
1 'polypeptide(L)'
;LFKYMRVLPEKLEKGANTFYKLVSAAFIWPVMIGLGMLYVPLDSVVKVFSVGYVLVCVSVVVSMTIAGFFIGNLMKMYPIESAIVTCCHSGLGGTGDVAILSASNRMSLMPFAQISTRIGGASTVILATILLG
;
A
#
# COMPACT_ATOMS: atom_id res chain seq x y z
N LEU A 1 -12.40 1.81 -17.39
CA LEU A 1 -13.19 1.94 -18.64
C LEU A 1 -14.30 0.88 -18.74
N PHE A 2 -13.99 -0.42 -18.83
CA PHE A 2 -14.99 -1.49 -19.04
C PHE A 2 -16.13 -1.55 -18.00
N LYS A 3 -15.82 -1.30 -16.72
CA LYS A 3 -16.83 -1.24 -15.65
C LYS A 3 -17.70 0.03 -15.73
N TYR A 4 -17.14 1.14 -16.19
CA TYR A 4 -17.85 2.41 -16.41
C TYR A 4 -18.77 2.35 -17.63
N MET A 5 -18.37 1.60 -18.67
CA MET A 5 -19.17 1.38 -19.88
C MET A 5 -20.21 0.25 -19.74
N ARG A 6 -20.38 -0.36 -18.55
CA ARG A 6 -21.34 -1.47 -18.30
C ARG A 6 -21.25 -2.66 -19.26
N VAL A 7 -20.10 -2.86 -19.91
CA VAL A 7 -19.88 -3.96 -20.87
C VAL A 7 -19.78 -5.32 -20.17
N LEU A 8 -19.45 -5.31 -18.87
CA LEU A 8 -19.29 -6.52 -18.07
C LEU A 8 -20.63 -7.00 -17.51
N PRO A 9 -21.07 -8.24 -17.83
CA PRO A 9 -22.27 -8.81 -17.24
C PRO A 9 -22.07 -9.05 -15.73
N GLU A 10 -23.10 -8.78 -14.93
CA GLU A 10 -23.04 -8.84 -13.46
C GLU A 10 -22.57 -10.20 -12.91
N LYS A 11 -22.84 -11.29 -13.63
CA LYS A 11 -22.37 -12.63 -13.28
C LYS A 11 -20.84 -12.73 -13.31
N LEU A 12 -20.18 -12.08 -14.28
CA LEU A 12 -18.72 -12.08 -14.39
C LEU A 12 -18.07 -11.20 -13.34
N GLU A 13 -18.70 -10.06 -13.00
CA GLU A 13 -18.24 -9.20 -11.92
C GLU A 13 -18.28 -9.90 -10.56
N LYS A 14 -19.40 -10.58 -10.24
CA LYS A 14 -19.51 -11.37 -9.01
C LYS A 14 -18.52 -12.54 -9.00
N GLY A 15 -18.35 -13.24 -10.12
CA GLY A 15 -17.37 -14.31 -10.26
C GLY A 15 -15.93 -13.85 -10.02
N ALA A 16 -15.54 -12.73 -10.63
CA ALA A 16 -14.22 -12.11 -10.43
C ALA A 16 -14.00 -11.66 -8.98
N ASN A 17 -15.01 -11.10 -8.33
CA ASN A 17 -14.91 -10.70 -6.92
C ASN A 17 -14.79 -11.92 -5.98
N THR A 18 -15.55 -12.99 -6.21
CA THR A 18 -15.42 -14.24 -5.45
C THR A 18 -14.07 -14.89 -5.67
N PHE A 19 -13.57 -14.94 -6.90
CA PHE A 19 -12.23 -15.44 -7.21
C PHE A 19 -11.14 -14.60 -6.54
N TYR A 20 -11.27 -13.27 -6.58
CA TYR A 20 -10.38 -12.35 -5.87
C TYR A 20 -10.37 -12.60 -4.37
N LYS A 21 -11.53 -12.82 -3.74
CA LYS A 21 -11.62 -13.19 -2.31
C LYS A 21 -10.96 -14.52 -2.00
N LEU A 22 -11.10 -15.53 -2.86
CA LEU A 22 -10.45 -16.83 -2.69
C LEU A 22 -8.92 -16.69 -2.80
N VAL A 23 -8.45 -16.03 -3.86
CA VAL A 23 -7.01 -15.84 -4.10
C VAL A 23 -6.39 -14.99 -3.00
N SER A 24 -7.03 -13.89 -2.61
CA SER A 24 -6.53 -13.04 -1.53
C SER A 24 -6.48 -13.79 -0.20
N ALA A 25 -7.50 -14.58 0.16
CA ALA A 25 -7.50 -15.32 1.42
C ALA A 25 -6.43 -16.42 1.48
N ALA A 26 -6.22 -17.17 0.38
CA ALA A 26 -5.33 -18.33 0.38
C ALA A 26 -3.88 -18.00 -0.01
N PHE A 27 -3.66 -17.07 -0.96
CA PHE A 27 -2.36 -16.84 -1.58
C PHE A 27 -1.62 -15.60 -1.08
N ILE A 28 -2.25 -14.69 -0.33
CA ILE A 28 -1.54 -13.50 0.19
C ILE A 28 -0.36 -13.89 1.08
N TRP A 29 -0.56 -14.80 2.03
CA TRP A 29 0.50 -15.19 2.97
C TRP A 29 1.69 -15.88 2.28
N PRO A 30 1.49 -16.90 1.41
CA PRO A 30 2.58 -17.47 0.63
C PRO A 30 3.32 -16.44 -0.24
N VAL A 31 2.57 -15.55 -0.91
CA VAL A 31 3.16 -14.53 -1.79
C VAL A 31 3.96 -13.50 -0.98
N MET A 32 3.49 -13.09 0.20
CA MET A 32 4.21 -12.18 1.08
C MET A 32 5.55 -12.78 1.55
N ILE A 33 5.57 -14.05 1.92
CA ILE A 33 6.81 -14.75 2.31
C ILE A 33 7.77 -14.83 1.12
N GLY A 34 7.29 -15.26 -0.05
CA GLY A 34 8.12 -15.38 -1.26
C GLY A 34 8.70 -14.04 -1.71
N LEU A 35 7.90 -12.97 -1.68
CA LEU A 35 8.38 -11.62 -2.02
C LEU A 35 9.36 -11.08 -0.98
N GLY A 36 9.15 -11.37 0.31
CA GLY A 36 10.11 -11.03 1.37
C GLY A 36 11.46 -11.67 1.11
N MET A 37 11.51 -12.97 0.78
CA MET A 37 12.75 -13.66 0.45
C MET A 37 13.44 -13.14 -0.83
N LEU A 38 12.66 -12.69 -1.82
CA LEU A 38 13.19 -12.24 -3.10
C LEU A 38 13.71 -10.79 -3.07
N TYR A 39 12.98 -9.89 -2.40
CA TYR A 39 13.25 -8.45 -2.42
C TYR A 39 14.00 -7.93 -1.18
N VAL A 40 14.04 -8.69 -0.09
CA VAL A 40 14.74 -8.31 1.14
C VAL A 40 16.06 -9.08 1.22
N PRO A 41 17.17 -8.56 0.65
CA PRO A 41 18.48 -9.18 0.82
C PRO A 41 18.87 -9.15 2.29
N LEU A 42 18.82 -10.32 2.94
CA LEU A 42 19.09 -10.45 4.37
C LEU A 42 20.49 -9.95 4.73
N ASP A 43 21.47 -10.12 3.85
CA ASP A 43 22.83 -9.58 4.00
C ASP A 43 22.86 -8.05 4.12
N SER A 44 22.08 -7.33 3.31
CA SER A 44 22.05 -5.87 3.35
C SER A 44 21.21 -5.37 4.52
N VAL A 45 20.13 -6.07 4.87
CA VAL A 45 19.32 -5.72 6.04
C VAL A 45 20.14 -5.85 7.30
N VAL A 46 20.83 -6.98 7.53
CA VAL A 46 21.65 -7.21 8.73
C VAL A 46 22.76 -6.17 8.89
N LYS A 47 23.35 -5.69 7.78
CA LYS A 47 24.38 -4.64 7.81
C LYS A 47 23.84 -3.26 8.19
N VAL A 48 22.57 -2.98 7.88
CA VAL A 48 21.91 -1.70 8.14
C VAL A 48 20.99 -1.79 9.38
N PHE A 49 20.82 -2.98 9.95
CA PHE A 49 19.99 -3.26 11.11
C PHE A 49 20.61 -2.69 12.39
N SER A 50 20.51 -1.37 12.51
CA SER A 50 20.83 -0.61 13.70
C SER A 50 19.54 -0.12 14.33
N VAL A 51 19.55 0.05 15.65
CA VAL A 51 18.43 0.66 16.40
C VAL A 51 18.06 2.02 15.80
N GLY A 52 19.05 2.79 15.32
CA GLY A 52 18.82 4.07 14.67
C GLY A 52 17.99 3.97 13.39
N TYR A 53 18.27 2.97 12.54
CA TYR A 53 17.51 2.76 11.30
C TYR A 53 16.05 2.41 11.59
N VAL A 54 15.81 1.51 12.56
CA VAL A 54 14.46 1.12 12.97
C VAL A 54 13.67 2.32 13.50
N LEU A 55 14.29 3.16 14.34
CA LEU A 55 13.64 4.36 14.87
C LEU A 55 13.28 5.36 13.76
N VAL A 56 14.14 5.53 12.76
CA VAL A 56 13.85 6.39 11.60
C VAL A 56 12.70 5.83 10.77
N CYS A 57 12.67 4.53 10.50
CA CYS A 57 11.56 3.92 9.78
C CYS A 57 10.23 4.10 10.52
N VAL A 58 10.22 3.84 11.84
CA VAL A 58 9.02 3.99 12.67
C VAL A 58 8.57 5.45 12.69
N SER A 59 9.48 6.42 12.83
CA SER A 59 9.11 7.84 12.87
C SER A 59 8.52 8.32 11.54
N VAL A 60 9.06 7.87 10.40
CA VAL A 60 8.51 8.18 9.07
C VAL A 60 7.11 7.59 8.92
N VAL A 61 6.91 6.31 9.23
CA VAL A 61 5.58 5.67 9.11
C VAL A 61 4.55 6.34 10.03
N VAL A 62 4.92 6.67 11.27
CA VAL A 62 4.05 7.36 12.22
C VAL A 62 3.70 8.77 11.71
N SER A 63 4.69 9.53 11.25
CA SER A 63 4.43 10.88 10.71
C SER A 63 3.51 10.86 9.49
N MET A 64 3.69 9.90 8.57
CA MET A 64 2.80 9.70 7.42
C MET A 64 1.37 9.34 7.85
N THR A 65 1.24 8.48 8.85
CA THR A 65 -0.07 8.05 9.38
C THR A 65 -0.80 9.24 10.01
N ILE A 66 -0.11 10.04 10.81
CA ILE A 66 -0.67 11.25 11.44
C ILE A 66 -1.06 12.28 10.38
N ALA A 67 -0.21 12.51 9.38
CA ALA A 67 -0.52 13.41 8.27
C ALA A 67 -1.76 12.95 7.50
N GLY A 68 -1.85 11.65 7.17
CA GLY A 68 -3.01 11.06 6.50
C GLY A 68 -4.30 11.15 7.32
N PHE A 69 -4.20 11.05 8.65
CA PHE A 69 -5.34 11.23 9.56
C PHE A 69 -5.82 12.68 9.59
N PHE A 70 -4.92 13.65 9.75
CA PHE A 70 -5.27 15.08 9.81
C PHE A 70 -5.81 15.61 8.48
N ILE A 71 -5.11 15.32 7.38
CA ILE A 71 -5.53 15.75 6.03
C ILE A 71 -6.84 15.06 5.64
N GLY A 72 -6.98 13.77 5.96
CA GLY A 72 -8.23 13.04 5.74
C GLY A 72 -9.41 13.67 6.47
N ASN A 73 -9.21 14.06 7.74
CA ASN A 73 -10.23 14.74 8.53
C ASN A 73 -10.59 16.13 7.93
N LEU A 74 -9.59 16.89 7.45
CA LEU A 74 -9.80 18.18 6.81
C LEU A 74 -10.62 18.05 5.50
N MET A 75 -10.37 16.98 4.73
CA MET A 75 -11.09 16.66 3.50
C MET A 75 -12.47 16.03 3.74
N LYS A 76 -12.94 15.91 4.99
CA LYS A 76 -14.19 15.22 5.38
C LYS A 76 -14.24 13.75 4.93
N MET A 77 -13.08 13.11 4.80
CA MET A 77 -12.95 11.67 4.56
C MET A 77 -12.94 10.94 5.90
N TYR A 78 -13.16 9.61 5.88
CA TYR A 78 -12.97 8.78 7.07
C TYR A 78 -11.49 8.79 7.47
N PRO A 79 -11.11 9.41 8.60
CA PRO A 79 -9.71 9.73 8.89
C PRO A 79 -8.86 8.47 9.10
N ILE A 80 -9.47 7.38 9.58
CA ILE A 80 -8.81 6.07 9.74
C ILE A 80 -8.53 5.43 8.38
N GLU A 81 -9.51 5.43 7.45
CA GLU A 81 -9.31 4.84 6.12
C GLU A 81 -8.33 5.68 5.28
N SER A 82 -8.39 7.01 5.42
CA SER A 82 -7.42 7.94 4.82
C SER A 82 -6.01 7.65 5.33
N ALA A 83 -5.83 7.52 6.65
CA ALA A 83 -4.53 7.20 7.23
C ALA A 83 -3.96 5.86 6.73
N ILE A 84 -4.81 4.82 6.61
CA ILE A 84 -4.39 3.52 6.07
C ILE A 84 -3.91 3.65 4.60
N VAL A 85 -4.69 4.32 3.74
CA VAL A 85 -4.36 4.51 2.32
C VAL A 85 -3.12 5.40 2.14
N THR A 86 -2.92 6.40 2.99
CA THR A 86 -1.68 7.19 3.02
C THR A 86 -0.49 6.35 3.50
N CYS A 87 -0.69 5.50 4.51
CA CYS A 87 0.35 4.61 5.02
C CYS A 87 0.80 3.58 3.98
N CYS A 88 -0.09 3.14 3.08
CA CYS A 88 0.26 2.24 1.96
C CYS A 88 1.42 2.78 1.11
N HIS A 89 1.55 4.10 0.96
CA HIS A 89 2.65 4.73 0.24
C HIS A 89 4.04 4.43 0.84
N SER A 90 4.12 4.14 2.15
CA SER A 90 5.38 3.76 2.82
C SER A 90 5.83 2.33 2.55
N GLY A 91 4.95 1.49 1.97
CA GLY A 91 5.20 0.09 1.71
C GLY A 91 6.01 -0.19 0.43
N LEU A 92 6.34 -1.46 0.21
CA LEU A 92 7.04 -1.96 -0.99
C LEU A 92 6.12 -1.98 -2.22
N GLY A 93 5.68 -0.80 -2.67
CA GLY A 93 4.76 -0.65 -3.79
C GLY A 93 3.45 -1.43 -3.60
N GLY A 94 2.90 -1.95 -4.71
CA GLY A 94 1.62 -2.69 -4.70
C GLY A 94 1.61 -3.96 -3.83
N THR A 95 2.77 -4.50 -3.48
CA THR A 95 2.87 -5.66 -2.57
C THR A 95 2.74 -5.22 -1.11
N GLY A 96 3.35 -4.08 -0.75
CA GLY A 96 3.15 -3.43 0.54
C GLY A 96 1.70 -3.00 0.75
N ASP A 97 1.05 -2.47 -0.31
CA ASP A 97 -0.38 -2.12 -0.27
C ASP A 97 -1.24 -3.32 0.13
N VAL A 98 -1.00 -4.49 -0.48
CA VAL A 98 -1.72 -5.74 -0.17
C VAL A 98 -1.46 -6.16 1.29
N ALA A 99 -0.22 -6.08 1.75
CA ALA A 99 0.15 -6.45 3.13
C ALA A 99 -0.57 -5.57 4.17
N ILE A 100 -0.53 -4.24 3.99
CA ILE A 100 -1.13 -3.27 4.90
C ILE A 100 -2.65 -3.38 4.91
N LEU A 101 -3.27 -3.52 3.73
CA LEU A 101 -4.72 -3.66 3.62
C LEU A 101 -5.23 -5.01 4.11
N SER A 102 -4.45 -6.07 3.93
CA SER A 102 -4.76 -7.39 4.49
C SER A 102 -4.64 -7.36 6.02
N ALA A 103 -3.60 -6.75 6.58
CA ALA A 103 -3.42 -6.59 8.02
C ALA A 103 -4.52 -5.76 8.68
N SER A 104 -5.04 -4.75 7.97
CA SER A 104 -6.15 -3.91 8.44
C SER A 104 -7.54 -4.45 8.10
N ASN A 105 -7.64 -5.58 7.40
CA ASN A 105 -8.89 -6.16 6.89
C ASN A 105 -9.71 -5.18 6.02
N ARG A 106 -9.04 -4.37 5.20
CA ARG A 106 -9.61 -3.31 4.36
C ARG A 106 -9.26 -3.45 2.88
N MET A 107 -9.25 -4.68 2.36
CA MET A 107 -8.91 -4.98 0.96
C MET A 107 -9.80 -4.28 -0.08
N SER A 108 -11.00 -3.80 0.31
CA SER A 108 -11.85 -2.95 -0.54
C SER A 108 -11.20 -1.63 -0.95
N LEU A 109 -10.20 -1.15 -0.18
CA LEU A 109 -9.46 0.09 -0.43
C LEU A 109 -8.28 -0.10 -1.40
N MET A 110 -8.02 -1.31 -1.90
CA MET A 110 -6.90 -1.60 -2.80
C MET A 110 -6.81 -0.67 -4.03
N PRO A 111 -7.91 -0.30 -4.70
CA PRO A 111 -7.85 0.65 -5.81
C PRO A 111 -7.31 2.03 -5.37
N PHE A 112 -7.65 2.49 -4.18
CA PHE A 112 -7.18 3.77 -3.65
C PHE A 112 -5.72 3.71 -3.20
N ALA A 113 -5.32 2.60 -2.57
CA ALA A 113 -3.91 2.36 -2.21
C ALA A 113 -3.01 2.34 -3.45
N GLN A 114 -3.44 1.67 -4.52
CA GLN A 114 -2.67 1.64 -5.78
C GLN A 114 -2.51 3.03 -6.40
N ILE A 115 -3.54 3.87 -6.35
CA ILE A 115 -3.45 5.26 -6.82
C ILE A 115 -2.48 6.06 -5.94
N SER A 116 -2.61 5.96 -4.61
CA SER A 116 -1.74 6.60 -3.63
C SER A 116 -0.27 6.24 -3.88
N THR A 117 0.03 4.95 -4.02
CA THR A 117 1.39 4.45 -4.22
C THR A 117 1.99 4.85 -5.56
N ARG A 118 1.20 4.87 -6.65
CA ARG A 118 1.71 5.23 -7.98
C ARG A 118 1.90 6.74 -8.14
N ILE A 119 0.90 7.54 -7.78
CA ILE A 119 0.98 9.00 -7.89
C ILE A 119 1.96 9.55 -6.85
N GLY A 120 1.89 9.09 -5.60
CA GLY A 120 2.83 9.45 -4.55
C GLY A 120 4.27 9.04 -4.88
N GLY A 121 4.46 7.87 -5.51
CA GLY A 121 5.79 7.45 -5.96
C GLY A 121 6.35 8.33 -7.07
N ALA A 122 5.52 8.77 -8.01
CA ALA A 122 5.96 9.71 -9.04
C ALA A 122 6.32 11.07 -8.44
N SER A 123 5.52 11.58 -7.50
CA SER A 123 5.81 12.87 -6.86
C SER A 123 7.08 12.85 -6.01
N THR A 124 7.36 11.77 -5.28
CA THR A 124 8.60 11.64 -4.50
C THR A 124 9.83 11.62 -5.40
N VAL A 125 9.79 10.93 -6.54
CA VAL A 125 10.90 10.91 -7.51
C VAL A 125 11.13 12.29 -8.12
N ILE A 126 10.08 13.00 -8.49
CA ILE A 126 10.20 14.38 -9.02
C ILE A 126 10.83 15.29 -7.98
N LEU A 127 10.34 15.25 -6.73
CA LEU A 127 10.87 16.09 -5.66
C LEU A 127 12.32 15.75 -5.31
N ALA A 128 12.67 14.46 -5.29
CA ALA A 128 14.05 14.02 -5.08
C ALA A 128 14.98 14.49 -6.21
N THR A 129 14.51 14.46 -7.46
CA THR A 129 15.26 14.97 -8.62
C THR A 129 15.51 16.47 -8.51
N ILE A 130 14.52 17.25 -8.05
CA ILE A 130 14.69 18.70 -7.83
C ILE A 130 15.64 18.99 -6.67
N LEU A 131 15.68 18.14 -5.65
CA LEU A 131 16.52 18.34 -4.47
C LEU A 131 17.97 17.91 -4.69
N LEU A 132 18.20 16.90 -5.53
CA LEU A 132 19.54 16.35 -5.84
C LEU A 132 20.16 16.90 -7.13
N GLY A 133 19.34 17.43 -8.05
CA GLY A 133 19.77 18.08 -9.29
C GLY A 133 20.05 19.56 -9.09
#